data_AF-A0A392MKM4-F1
#
_entry.id   AF-A0A392MKM4-F1
#
_cell.length_a   1.000
_cell.length_b   1.000
_cell.length_c   1.000
_cell.angle_alpha   90.00
_cell.angle_beta   90.00
_cell.angle_gamma   90.00
#
_symmetry.space_group_name_H-M   'P 1'
#
loop_
_entity.id
_entity.type
_entity.pdbx_description
1 polymer ?
#
loop_
_entity_poly.entity_id
_entity_poly.type
_entity_poly.pdbx_seq_one_letter_code
_entity_poly.pdbx_strand_id
1 'polypeptide(L)'
;AYVQQLENSRLRLAQIEQELQQVHQQGVFVANGVAADRGHSVVGNGALAFDMDYVRWVDEHQRLINDIRLAINSQIGDNELHLLVDGVMTHYDELYKLKSIGAKADVFHILSGLWITPAERCFMWLGGFRSSELLKVVACGDKSWTEYLSVAHNLANIRLKFFRTSP
;
A
#
# COMPACT_ATOMS: atom_id res chain seq x y z
N ALA A 1 -17.65 -28.96 27.60
CA ALA A 1 -16.75 -27.79 27.75
C ALA A 1 -16.29 -27.25 26.39
N TYR A 2 -15.55 -28.03 25.59
CA TYR A 2 -15.01 -27.57 24.29
C TYR A 2 -16.09 -27.17 23.26
N VAL A 3 -17.17 -27.94 23.15
CA VAL A 3 -18.30 -27.62 22.25
C VAL A 3 -18.92 -26.26 22.57
N GLN A 4 -19.12 -25.96 23.85
CA GLN A 4 -19.68 -24.69 24.31
C GLN A 4 -18.74 -23.49 24.02
N GLN A 5 -17.43 -23.72 24.10
CA GLN A 5 -16.44 -22.72 23.73
C GLN A 5 -16.45 -22.44 22.22
N LEU A 6 -16.66 -23.48 21.40
CA LEU A 6 -16.80 -23.34 19.96
C LEU A 6 -18.09 -22.59 19.58
N GLU A 7 -19.19 -22.86 20.27
CA GLU A 7 -20.45 -22.13 20.07
C GLU A 7 -20.30 -20.65 20.46
N ASN A 8 -19.58 -20.37 21.55
CA ASN A 8 -19.30 -19.00 21.97
C ASN A 8 -18.39 -18.27 20.98
N SER A 9 -17.33 -18.91 20.47
CA SER A 9 -16.46 -18.31 19.47
C SER A 9 -17.18 -18.06 18.15
N ARG A 10 -18.06 -18.99 17.73
CA ARG A 10 -18.89 -18.83 16.52
C ARG A 10 -19.84 -17.64 16.62
N LEU A 11 -20.51 -17.47 17.76
CA LEU A 11 -21.37 -16.30 18.00
C LEU A 11 -20.57 -15.00 18.02
N ARG A 12 -19.39 -15.00 18.65
CA ARG A 12 -18.51 -13.82 18.69
C ARG A 12 -17.97 -13.45 17.31
N LEU A 13 -17.64 -14.43 16.47
CA LEU A 13 -17.24 -14.20 15.08
C LEU A 13 -18.37 -13.59 14.26
N ALA A 14 -19.58 -14.14 14.37
CA ALA A 14 -20.76 -13.61 13.68
C ALA A 14 -21.06 -12.15 14.09
N GLN A 15 -20.90 -11.83 15.37
CA GLN A 15 -21.04 -10.46 15.88
C GLN A 15 -20.01 -9.51 15.25
N ILE A 16 -18.73 -9.91 15.23
CA ILE A 16 -17.65 -9.09 14.66
C ILE A 16 -17.84 -8.92 13.15
N GLU A 17 -18.27 -9.96 12.43
CA GLU A 17 -18.59 -9.87 11.00
C GLU A 17 -19.74 -8.88 10.73
N GLN A 18 -20.77 -8.89 11.57
CA GLN A 18 -21.88 -7.94 11.47
C GLN A 18 -21.42 -6.50 11.73
N GLU A 19 -20.62 -6.28 12.79
CA GLU A 19 -20.04 -4.97 13.09
C GLU A 19 -19.13 -4.47 11.95
N LEU A 20 -18.36 -5.37 11.33
CA LEU A 20 -17.49 -5.04 10.20
C LEU A 20 -18.30 -4.66 8.95
N GLN A 21 -19.39 -5.37 8.65
CA GLN A 21 -20.31 -5.01 7.56
C GLN A 21 -20.98 -3.66 7.82
N GLN A 22 -21.33 -3.36 9.08
CA GLN A 22 -21.92 -2.10 9.48
C GLN A 22 -20.93 -0.94 9.33
N VAL A 23 -19.67 -1.12 9.76
CA VAL A 23 -18.58 -0.14 9.58
C VAL A 23 -18.28 0.07 8.08
N HIS A 24 -18.31 -0.99 7.28
CA HIS A 24 -18.14 -0.88 5.82
C HIS A 24 -19.26 -0.02 5.20
N GLN A 25 -20.52 -0.26 5.56
CA GLN A 25 -21.65 0.52 5.07
C GLN A 25 -21.62 1.98 5.56
N GLN A 26 -21.19 2.22 6.81
CA GLN A 26 -20.96 3.59 7.31
C GLN A 26 -19.78 4.28 6.62
N GLY A 27 -18.70 3.56 6.31
CA GLY A 27 -17.56 4.08 5.54
C GLY A 27 -17.96 4.52 4.12
N VAL A 28 -18.88 3.78 3.48
CA VAL A 28 -19.45 4.14 2.18
C VAL A 28 -20.41 5.34 2.27
N PHE A 29 -21.14 5.49 3.39
CA PHE A 29 -22.06 6.63 3.59
C PHE A 29 -21.32 7.94 3.97
N VAL A 30 -20.22 7.86 4.72
CA VAL A 30 -19.37 9.03 5.04
C VAL A 30 -18.66 9.56 3.80
N ALA A 31 -18.33 8.71 2.82
CA ALA A 31 -17.71 9.12 1.56
C ALA A 31 -18.63 10.00 0.67
N ASN A 32 -19.96 9.91 0.83
CA ASN A 32 -20.92 10.66 0.01
C ASN A 32 -21.61 11.85 0.73
N GLY A 33 -21.39 12.05 2.04
CA GLY A 33 -22.26 12.91 2.86
C GLY A 33 -21.64 14.14 3.56
N VAL A 34 -20.32 14.28 3.65
CA VAL A 34 -19.72 15.30 4.54
C VAL A 34 -19.12 16.48 3.77
N ALA A 35 -20.00 17.20 3.07
CA ALA A 35 -19.75 18.55 2.58
C ALA A 35 -20.49 19.59 3.45
N ALA A 36 -20.43 19.48 4.78
CA ALA A 36 -20.75 20.57 5.71
C ALA A 36 -20.54 20.09 7.15
N ASP A 37 -19.37 20.36 7.73
CA ASP A 37 -19.22 21.18 8.94
C ASP A 37 -17.79 21.07 9.50
N ARG A 38 -17.23 22.21 9.88
CA ARG A 38 -15.82 22.43 10.22
C ARG A 38 -15.50 21.97 11.63
N GLY A 39 -14.33 21.35 11.79
CA GLY A 39 -13.62 21.45 13.06
C GLY A 39 -12.35 20.61 13.21
N HIS A 40 -12.29 19.39 12.67
CA HIS A 40 -11.25 18.43 13.06
C HIS A 40 -10.80 17.45 11.96
N SER A 41 -10.90 17.83 10.68
CA SER A 41 -10.67 16.91 9.55
C SER A 41 -9.78 17.50 8.46
N VAL A 42 -8.51 17.75 8.79
CA VAL A 42 -7.46 17.95 7.76
C VAL A 42 -6.62 16.67 7.63
N VAL A 43 -6.35 15.99 8.74
CA VAL A 43 -5.56 14.74 8.76
C VAL A 43 -6.31 13.58 8.09
N GLY A 44 -7.63 13.46 8.32
CA GLY A 44 -8.44 12.38 7.72
C GLY A 44 -8.60 12.52 6.20
N ASN A 45 -8.54 13.73 5.66
CA ASN A 45 -8.77 13.96 4.23
C ASN A 45 -7.55 13.55 3.38
N GLY A 46 -6.34 13.72 3.91
CA GLY A 46 -5.09 13.35 3.23
C GLY A 46 -4.87 11.83 3.15
N ALA A 47 -5.23 11.10 4.21
CA ALA A 47 -5.14 9.64 4.26
C ALA A 47 -6.11 8.99 3.25
N LEU A 48 -7.36 9.44 3.22
CA LEU A 48 -8.36 8.94 2.26
C LEU A 48 -8.01 9.29 0.81
N ALA A 49 -7.50 10.50 0.57
CA ALA A 49 -7.03 10.89 -0.77
C ALA A 49 -5.87 10.01 -1.25
N PHE A 50 -4.90 9.74 -0.38
CA PHE A 50 -3.81 8.82 -0.67
C PHE A 50 -4.32 7.42 -1.01
N ASP A 51 -5.27 6.89 -0.24
CA ASP A 51 -5.82 5.55 -0.48
C ASP A 51 -6.52 5.46 -1.85
N MET A 52 -7.31 6.47 -2.21
CA MET A 52 -7.98 6.53 -3.52
C MET A 52 -6.99 6.60 -4.68
N ASP A 53 -5.97 7.44 -4.55
CA ASP A 53 -4.94 7.59 -5.58
C ASP A 53 -4.06 6.34 -5.69
N TYR A 54 -3.81 5.64 -4.57
CA TYR A 54 -3.07 4.39 -4.56
C TYR A 54 -3.83 3.28 -5.27
N VAL A 55 -5.14 3.16 -5.05
CA VAL A 55 -5.98 2.19 -5.77
C VAL A 55 -5.89 2.43 -7.28
N ARG A 56 -6.02 3.69 -7.72
CA ARG A 56 -5.86 4.05 -9.14
C ARG A 56 -4.47 3.69 -9.68
N TRP A 57 -3.43 3.93 -8.89
CA TRP A 57 -2.06 3.58 -9.26
C TRP A 57 -1.89 2.06 -9.42
N VAL A 58 -2.51 1.25 -8.55
CA VAL A 58 -2.49 -0.22 -8.62
C VAL A 58 -3.19 -0.71 -9.89
N ASP A 59 -4.35 -0.16 -10.23
CA ASP A 59 -5.09 -0.53 -11.43
C ASP A 59 -4.25 -0.28 -12.70
N GLU A 60 -3.63 0.91 -12.80
CA GLU A 60 -2.77 1.25 -13.93
C GLU A 60 -1.50 0.40 -13.95
N HIS A 61 -0.91 0.11 -12.79
CA HIS A 61 0.23 -0.79 -12.70
C HIS A 61 -0.13 -2.19 -13.22
N GLN A 62 -1.31 -2.72 -12.84
CA GLN A 62 -1.80 -4.00 -13.33
C GLN A 62 -2.01 -4.00 -14.84
N ARG A 63 -2.51 -2.89 -15.40
CA ARG A 63 -2.65 -2.68 -16.85
C ARG A 63 -1.28 -2.76 -17.54
N LEU A 64 -0.28 -2.01 -17.09
CA LEU A 64 1.06 -2.00 -17.67
C LEU A 64 1.76 -3.37 -17.59
N ILE A 65 1.60 -4.09 -16.47
CA ILE A 65 2.14 -5.46 -16.34
C ILE A 65 1.47 -6.42 -17.33
N ASN A 66 0.17 -6.27 -17.56
CA ASN A 66 -0.53 -7.05 -18.57
C ASN A 66 -0.06 -6.71 -19.99
N ASP A 67 0.18 -5.44 -20.29
CA ASP A 67 0.73 -4.99 -21.59
C ASP A 67 2.11 -5.63 -21.84
N ILE A 68 3.00 -5.64 -20.85
CA ILE A 68 4.30 -6.32 -20.95
C ILE A 68 4.13 -7.83 -21.19
N ARG A 69 3.23 -8.49 -20.45
CA ARG A 69 2.96 -9.94 -20.64
C ARG A 69 2.47 -10.22 -22.05
N LEU A 70 1.56 -9.40 -22.57
CA LEU A 70 1.07 -9.51 -23.94
C LEU A 70 2.19 -9.30 -24.95
N ALA A 71 3.02 -8.27 -24.77
CA ALA A 71 4.15 -8.00 -25.66
C ALA A 71 5.15 -9.15 -25.73
N ILE A 72 5.47 -9.76 -24.58
CA ILE A 72 6.34 -10.94 -24.50
C ILE A 72 5.68 -12.14 -25.19
N ASN A 73 4.39 -12.40 -24.93
CA ASN A 73 3.67 -13.53 -25.52
C ASN A 73 3.51 -13.39 -27.04
N SER A 74 3.41 -12.16 -27.55
CA SER A 74 3.32 -11.84 -28.97
C SER A 74 4.70 -11.72 -29.66
N GLN A 75 5.81 -11.93 -28.94
CA GLN A 75 7.18 -11.78 -29.45
C GLN A 75 7.40 -10.43 -30.15
N ILE A 76 6.90 -9.36 -29.53
CA ILE A 76 7.14 -7.99 -29.98
C ILE A 76 8.64 -7.68 -29.95
N GLY A 77 9.11 -6.83 -30.87
CA GLY A 77 10.53 -6.47 -30.96
C GLY A 77 11.05 -5.76 -29.70
N ASP A 78 12.34 -6.00 -29.39
CA ASP A 78 13.00 -5.51 -28.17
C ASP A 78 12.81 -4.01 -27.90
N ASN A 79 12.80 -3.19 -28.96
CA ASN A 79 12.62 -1.73 -28.83
C ASN A 79 11.28 -1.33 -28.20
N GLU A 80 10.20 -2.02 -28.56
CA GLU A 80 8.85 -1.73 -28.04
C GLU A 80 8.69 -2.33 -26.63
N LEU A 81 9.30 -3.49 -26.36
CA LEU A 81 9.40 -4.03 -25.01
C LEU A 81 10.17 -3.09 -24.08
N HIS A 82 11.29 -2.51 -24.53
CA HIS A 82 12.05 -1.51 -23.78
C HIS A 82 11.20 -0.29 -23.43
N LEU A 83 10.40 0.21 -24.39
CA LEU A 83 9.49 1.33 -24.15
C LEU A 83 8.43 1.02 -23.07
N LEU A 84 7.87 -0.19 -23.09
CA LEU A 84 6.90 -0.62 -22.07
C LEU A 84 7.55 -0.72 -20.68
N VAL A 85 8.78 -1.25 -20.61
CA VAL A 85 9.55 -1.30 -19.37
C VAL A 85 9.84 0.10 -18.84
N ASP A 86 10.28 1.03 -19.69
CA ASP A 86 10.50 2.43 -19.32
C ASP A 86 9.21 3.11 -18.84
N GLY A 87 8.07 2.77 -19.45
CA GLY A 87 6.74 3.19 -18.98
C GLY A 87 6.43 2.70 -17.57
N VAL A 88 6.70 1.43 -17.26
CA VAL A 88 6.54 0.88 -15.90
C VAL A 88 7.48 1.55 -14.90
N MET A 89 8.74 1.80 -15.29
CA MET A 89 9.71 2.47 -14.42
C MET A 89 9.27 3.90 -14.09
N THR A 90 8.75 4.63 -15.09
CA THR A 90 8.19 5.97 -14.89
C THR A 90 6.94 5.92 -14.00
N HIS A 91 6.07 4.91 -14.17
CA HIS A 91 4.90 4.71 -13.32
C HIS A 91 5.28 4.48 -11.85
N TYR A 92 6.41 3.82 -11.57
CA TYR A 92 6.91 3.68 -10.21
C TYR A 92 7.33 5.02 -9.58
N ASP A 93 7.82 5.99 -10.36
CA ASP A 93 8.13 7.33 -9.83
C ASP A 93 6.88 8.03 -9.29
N GLU A 94 5.72 7.78 -9.89
CA GLU A 94 4.43 8.28 -9.40
C GLU A 94 4.07 7.73 -8.02
N LEU A 95 4.36 6.45 -7.76
CA LEU A 95 4.16 5.86 -6.44
C LEU A 95 4.99 6.56 -5.37
N TYR A 96 6.24 6.90 -5.67
CA TYR A 96 7.11 7.61 -4.73
C TYR A 96 6.60 9.03 -4.46
N LYS A 97 6.12 9.73 -5.48
CA LYS A 97 5.47 11.05 -5.31
C LYS A 97 4.25 10.95 -4.41
N LEU A 98 3.39 9.96 -4.66
CA LEU A 98 2.18 9.74 -3.87
C LEU A 98 2.51 9.44 -2.40
N LYS A 99 3.48 8.55 -2.14
CA LYS A 99 3.95 8.24 -0.78
C LYS A 99 4.58 9.45 -0.10
N SER A 100 5.33 10.28 -0.83
CA SER A 100 5.90 11.52 -0.29
C SER A 100 4.81 12.51 0.12
N ILE A 101 3.78 12.69 -0.71
CA ILE A 101 2.63 13.55 -0.38
C ILE A 101 1.88 13.00 0.83
N GLY A 102 1.57 11.70 0.83
CA GLY A 102 0.88 11.05 1.94
C GLY A 102 1.70 11.09 3.24
N ALA A 103 3.03 10.92 3.19
CA ALA A 103 3.88 10.99 4.39
C ALA A 103 3.95 12.41 4.98
N LYS A 104 3.88 13.44 4.13
CA LYS A 104 3.79 14.84 4.58
C LYS A 104 2.45 15.14 5.26
N ALA A 105 1.38 14.43 4.87
CA ALA A 105 0.06 14.56 5.49
C ALA A 105 -0.07 13.72 6.77
N ASP A 106 0.31 12.44 6.71
CA ASP A 106 0.28 11.50 7.82
C ASP A 106 1.29 10.35 7.58
N VAL A 107 2.43 10.42 8.27
CA VAL A 107 3.48 9.39 8.20
C VAL A 107 3.01 8.04 8.78
N PHE A 108 2.12 8.04 9.76
CA PHE A 108 1.60 6.79 10.35
C PHE A 108 0.66 6.08 9.39
N HIS A 109 -0.14 6.82 8.62
CA HIS A 109 -0.94 6.25 7.54
C HIS A 109 -0.07 5.57 6.48
N ILE A 110 1.06 6.17 6.10
CA ILE A 110 2.00 5.52 5.17
C ILE A 110 2.62 4.26 5.77
N LEU A 111 2.95 4.22 7.06
CA LEU A 111 3.60 3.06 7.66
C LEU A 111 2.64 1.91 8.03
N SER A 112 1.38 2.24 8.33
CA SER A 112 0.44 1.31 8.97
C SER A 112 -0.97 1.30 8.38
N GLY A 113 -1.24 2.15 7.38
CA GLY A 113 -2.55 2.29 6.75
C GLY A 113 -2.99 1.06 5.97
N LEU A 114 -4.25 1.08 5.53
CA LEU A 114 -4.92 -0.05 4.89
C LEU A 114 -4.48 -0.28 3.44
N TRP A 115 -3.76 0.67 2.85
CA TRP A 115 -3.20 0.58 1.49
C TRP A 115 -2.16 -0.54 1.32
N ILE A 116 -1.55 -1.01 2.42
CA ILE A 116 -0.66 -2.18 2.42
C ILE A 116 -1.39 -3.39 3.03
N THR A 117 -1.35 -4.52 2.32
CA THR A 117 -2.02 -5.74 2.79
C THR A 117 -1.35 -6.27 4.07
N PRO A 118 -2.09 -6.99 4.94
CA PRO A 118 -1.50 -7.63 6.11
C PRO A 118 -0.33 -8.55 5.76
N ALA A 119 -0.41 -9.26 4.63
CA ALA A 119 0.66 -10.10 4.13
C ALA A 119 1.92 -9.27 3.80
N GLU A 120 1.81 -8.28 2.91
CA GLU A 120 2.94 -7.40 2.55
C GLU A 120 3.58 -6.74 3.77
N ARG A 121 2.75 -6.30 4.73
CA ARG A 121 3.21 -5.76 6.00
C ARG A 121 4.03 -6.82 6.74
N CYS A 122 3.48 -8.00 6.99
CA CYS A 122 4.19 -9.11 7.64
C CYS A 122 5.51 -9.47 6.94
N PHE A 123 5.56 -9.41 5.61
CA PHE A 123 6.79 -9.67 4.85
C PHE A 123 7.84 -8.58 4.97
N MET A 124 7.46 -7.32 5.23
CA MET A 124 8.43 -6.31 5.64
C MET A 124 9.07 -6.71 6.98
N TRP A 125 8.25 -7.06 7.98
CA TRP A 125 8.75 -7.48 9.30
C TRP A 125 9.60 -8.75 9.23
N LEU A 126 9.19 -9.77 8.46
CA LEU A 126 9.90 -11.04 8.31
C LEU A 126 11.11 -10.94 7.35
N GLY A 127 11.09 -10.00 6.40
CA GLY A 127 12.14 -9.76 5.42
C GLY A 127 13.39 -9.09 5.99
N GLY A 128 13.48 -8.91 7.32
CA GLY A 128 14.60 -8.28 8.00
C GLY A 128 14.55 -6.75 8.02
N PHE A 129 13.45 -6.14 7.56
CA PHE A 129 13.25 -4.70 7.63
C PHE A 129 12.97 -4.28 9.08
N ARG A 130 13.92 -3.56 9.69
CA ARG A 130 13.72 -2.98 11.02
C ARG A 130 13.17 -1.56 10.88
N SER A 131 11.94 -1.34 11.34
CA SER A 131 11.28 -0.01 11.35
C SER A 131 12.10 1.08 12.04
N SER A 132 13.04 0.70 12.93
CA SER A 132 14.02 1.60 13.55
C SER A 132 14.97 2.28 12.55
N GLU A 133 15.29 1.64 11.41
CA GLU A 133 16.17 2.23 10.39
C GLU A 133 15.49 3.39 9.66
N LEU A 134 14.16 3.35 9.47
CA LEU A 134 13.39 4.49 8.95
C LEU A 134 13.41 5.67 9.92
N LEU A 135 13.31 5.40 11.23
CA LEU A 135 13.37 6.46 12.25
C LEU A 135 14.75 7.11 12.29
N LYS A 136 15.83 6.37 12.05
CA LYS A 136 17.18 6.96 11.92
C LYS A 136 17.26 7.93 10.75
N VAL A 137 16.65 7.56 9.63
CA VAL A 137 16.60 8.38 8.42
C VAL A 137 15.75 9.65 8.61
N VAL A 138 14.63 9.56 9.33
CA VAL A 138 13.76 10.72 9.63
C VAL A 138 14.36 11.61 10.74
N ALA A 139 15.00 11.02 11.74
CA ALA A 139 15.64 11.75 12.85
C ALA A 139 16.96 12.41 12.42
N CYS A 140 17.69 11.78 11.48
CA CYS A 140 18.87 12.35 10.86
C CYS A 140 18.42 13.16 9.64
N GLY A 141 17.80 14.31 9.88
CA GLY A 141 17.28 15.21 8.85
C GLY A 141 18.32 15.81 7.89
N ASP A 142 19.54 15.26 7.83
CA ASP A 142 20.55 15.64 6.87
C ASP A 142 21.66 14.56 6.74
N LYS A 143 21.93 14.14 5.49
CA LYS A 143 23.25 13.70 4.96
C LYS A 143 23.69 12.23 4.95
N SER A 144 22.79 11.26 4.86
CA SER A 144 23.18 9.88 4.54
C SER A 144 22.40 9.32 3.36
N TRP A 145 22.68 9.84 2.15
CA TRP A 145 22.12 9.27 0.89
C TRP A 145 22.36 7.75 0.80
N THR A 146 23.44 7.26 1.42
CA THR A 146 23.78 5.84 1.52
C THR A 146 22.82 5.04 2.40
N GLU A 147 22.35 5.56 3.54
CA GLU A 147 21.33 4.89 4.35
C GLU A 147 19.95 4.94 3.69
N TYR A 148 19.61 6.07 3.05
CA TYR A 148 18.40 6.17 2.23
C TYR A 148 18.40 5.13 1.10
N LEU A 149 19.50 4.98 0.37
CA LEU A 149 19.64 3.98 -0.70
C LEU A 149 19.61 2.55 -0.15
N SER A 150 20.20 2.30 1.03
CA SER A 150 20.14 0.98 1.68
C SER A 150 18.71 0.61 2.11
N VAL A 151 17.97 1.55 2.70
CA VAL A 151 16.57 1.37 3.08
C VAL A 151 15.69 1.21 1.85
N ALA A 152 15.88 2.03 0.82
CA ALA A 152 15.17 1.94 -0.46
C ALA A 152 15.46 0.62 -1.19
N HIS A 153 16.71 0.17 -1.21
CA HIS A 153 17.12 -1.11 -1.82
C HIS A 153 16.58 -2.31 -1.04
N ASN A 154 16.51 -2.25 0.29
CA ASN A 154 15.86 -3.29 1.09
C ASN A 154 14.34 -3.32 0.87
N LEU A 155 13.68 -2.16 0.80
CA LEU A 155 12.26 -2.06 0.45
C LEU A 155 11.98 -2.57 -0.97
N ALA A 156 12.85 -2.21 -1.93
CA ALA A 156 12.78 -2.69 -3.31
C ALA A 156 13.00 -4.20 -3.40
N ASN A 157 13.94 -4.77 -2.64
CA ASN A 157 14.18 -6.22 -2.61
C ASN A 157 13.05 -7.02 -1.96
N ILE A 158 12.40 -6.47 -0.93
CA ILE A 158 11.20 -7.10 -0.33
C ILE A 158 10.04 -7.07 -1.34
N ARG A 159 9.88 -5.98 -2.10
CA ARG A 159 8.83 -5.84 -3.13
C ARG A 159 9.12 -6.66 -4.41
N LEU A 160 10.38 -6.75 -4.84
CA LEU A 160 10.84 -7.61 -5.95
C LEU A 160 10.71 -9.09 -5.63
N LYS A 161 10.97 -9.51 -4.38
CA LYS A 161 10.68 -10.87 -3.94
C LYS A 161 9.20 -11.20 -4.04
N PHE A 162 8.31 -10.24 -3.74
CA PHE A 162 6.87 -10.42 -3.83
C PHE A 162 6.35 -10.61 -5.26
N PHE A 163 6.80 -9.78 -6.21
CA PHE A 163 6.43 -9.94 -7.62
C PHE A 163 6.93 -11.25 -8.24
N ARG A 164 7.99 -11.83 -7.68
CA ARG A 164 8.55 -13.11 -8.15
C ARG A 164 7.89 -14.34 -7.52
N THR A 165 7.13 -14.17 -6.43
CA THR A 165 6.52 -15.29 -5.67
C THR A 165 5.00 -15.27 -5.60
N SER A 166 4.34 -14.26 -6.17
CA SER A 166 2.89 -14.32 -6.36
C SER A 166 2.59 -15.20 -7.58
N PRO A 167 1.80 -16.28 -7.44
CA PRO A 167 1.37 -17.09 -8.59
C PRO A 167 0.54 -16.28 -9.59
#